data_AF-A0A841RBA8-F1
#
_entry.id   AF-A0A841RBA8-F1
#
_cell.length_a   1.000
_cell.length_b   1.000
_cell.length_c   1.000
_cell.angle_alpha   90.00
_cell.angle_beta   90.00
_cell.angle_gamma   90.00
#
_symmetry.space_group_name_H-M   'P 1'
#
loop_
_entity.id
_entity.type
_entity.pdbx_description
1 polymer ?
#
loop_
_entity_poly.entity_id
_entity_poly.type
_entity_poly.pdbx_seq_one_letter_code
_entity_poly.pdbx_strand_id
1 'polypeptide(L)'
;MRQRRSSVPLRLPLLLFFAGILFTEGIAAQQIDYRGEMRSLVEEISRYGKERHPGFAVIPQNGQELLTSDGTAAGQFVSSYLDAIDGVGREDLYYGYRADNRKTPEYDTEYMLGYLTAARDRGLSVLAVDYCRSRSKMDDSIEKNRTNGFLVFAADRRELDRIPTYPSRPVDVNNREINELKDAANFLYIINPSDYSSREAFISDLERSEYDMFIIDLFDDDGIPLTAVEIERLKRKPQGGRRLVISYMSIGEAEDYRYYWDSSWERNPPSWLERENPHWKGNYKVRYWYPLWKAMIFGNENAYLDLILDRGFDGVYLDIIDAFWYFEN
;
A
#
# COMPACT_ATOMS: atom_id res chain seq x y z
N MET A 1 84.08 21.11 64.51
CA MET A 1 84.32 19.70 64.15
C MET A 1 83.01 19.11 63.64
N ARG A 2 83.03 18.57 62.40
CA ARG A 2 81.97 17.82 61.70
C ARG A 2 80.67 18.55 61.28
N GLN A 3 80.71 19.02 60.03
CA GLN A 3 79.59 19.11 59.10
C GLN A 3 78.73 17.83 59.14
N ARG A 4 77.39 17.98 59.12
CA ARG A 4 76.48 16.96 58.59
C ARG A 4 75.72 17.52 57.41
N ARG A 5 75.90 16.85 56.27
CA ARG A 5 75.26 17.09 54.99
C ARG A 5 73.84 16.51 54.99
N SER A 6 72.94 17.26 54.34
CA SER A 6 71.84 16.85 53.45
C SER A 6 71.16 15.49 53.62
N SER A 7 69.84 15.51 53.73
CA SER A 7 68.96 14.76 52.83
C SER A 7 67.55 15.39 52.82
N VAL A 8 67.23 16.08 51.72
CA VAL A 8 65.87 16.49 51.37
C VAL A 8 65.13 15.25 50.89
N PRO A 9 63.92 14.92 51.39
CA PRO A 9 63.17 13.80 50.87
C PRO A 9 62.59 14.15 49.49
N LEU A 10 63.08 13.46 48.47
CA LEU A 10 62.56 13.48 47.11
C LEU A 10 61.15 12.85 47.14
N ARG A 11 60.10 13.69 47.14
CA ARG A 11 58.72 13.23 46.91
C ARG A 11 58.57 12.90 45.43
N LEU A 12 58.60 11.61 45.11
CA LEU A 12 58.20 11.08 43.82
C LEU A 12 56.69 11.34 43.65
N PRO A 13 56.22 12.08 42.63
CA PRO A 13 54.80 12.11 42.33
C PRO A 13 54.43 10.75 41.76
N LEU A 14 53.66 9.98 42.53
CA LEU A 14 53.02 8.76 42.02
C LEU A 14 51.98 9.23 40.99
N LEU A 15 52.35 9.17 39.71
CA LEU A 15 51.42 9.29 38.60
C LEU A 15 50.45 8.11 38.69
N LEU A 16 49.28 8.37 39.29
CA LEU A 16 48.11 7.51 39.15
C LEU A 16 47.70 7.55 37.68
N PHE A 17 48.12 6.53 36.93
CA PHE A 17 47.56 6.22 35.63
C PHE A 17 46.11 5.77 35.88
N PHE A 18 45.17 6.71 35.87
CA PHE A 18 43.76 6.38 35.68
C PHE A 18 43.65 5.85 34.23
N ALA A 19 43.76 4.53 34.08
CA ALA A 19 43.27 3.87 32.89
C ALA A 19 41.75 4.08 32.89
N GLY A 20 41.32 5.14 32.21
CA GLY A 20 39.93 5.33 31.89
C GLY A 20 39.48 4.14 31.06
N ILE A 21 38.74 3.23 31.69
CA ILE A 21 37.91 2.27 30.97
C ILE A 21 36.85 3.14 30.30
N LEU A 22 37.12 3.54 29.06
CA LEU A 22 36.09 4.00 28.14
C LEU A 22 35.17 2.80 27.93
N PHE A 23 34.10 2.73 28.72
CA PHE A 23 32.91 2.02 28.31
C PHE A 23 32.38 2.75 27.08
N THR A 24 32.86 2.34 25.90
CA THR A 24 32.09 2.51 24.69
C THR A 24 30.92 1.54 24.83
N GLU A 25 29.85 1.99 25.48
CA GLU A 25 28.53 1.43 25.22
C GLU A 25 28.32 1.64 23.72
N GLY A 26 28.60 0.59 22.94
CA GLY A 26 28.15 0.55 21.57
C GLY A 26 26.64 0.70 21.65
N ILE A 27 26.13 1.87 21.28
CA ILE A 27 24.73 2.01 20.90
C ILE A 27 24.60 1.07 19.72
N ALA A 28 24.16 -0.17 19.98
CA ALA A 28 23.70 -1.03 18.92
C ALA A 28 22.63 -0.21 18.21
N ALA A 29 22.88 0.16 16.96
CA ALA A 29 21.88 0.81 16.13
C ALA A 29 20.63 -0.05 16.25
N GLN A 30 19.54 0.52 16.76
CA GLN A 30 18.30 -0.21 16.93
C GLN A 30 17.92 -0.72 15.54
N GLN A 31 17.91 -2.04 15.38
CA GLN A 31 17.50 -2.66 14.13
C GLN A 31 16.02 -2.28 13.93
N ILE A 32 15.73 -1.59 12.84
CA ILE A 32 14.37 -1.15 12.52
C ILE A 32 13.57 -2.38 12.12
N ASP A 33 12.41 -2.59 12.76
CA ASP A 33 11.42 -3.57 12.31
C ASP A 33 10.61 -2.95 11.17
N TYR A 34 11.11 -3.07 9.95
CA TYR A 34 10.48 -2.49 8.76
C TYR A 34 9.04 -2.97 8.56
N ARG A 35 8.75 -4.23 8.86
CA ARG A 35 7.39 -4.78 8.82
C ARG A 35 6.50 -4.14 9.88
N GLY A 36 7.02 -4.01 11.10
CA GLY A 36 6.37 -3.29 12.19
C GLY A 36 6.06 -1.84 11.85
N GLU A 37 7.01 -1.13 11.23
CA GLU A 37 6.83 0.26 10.80
C GLU A 37 5.78 0.40 9.69
N MET A 38 5.72 -0.53 8.72
CA MET A 38 4.68 -0.51 7.69
C MET A 38 3.30 -0.82 8.29
N ARG A 39 3.21 -1.78 9.21
CA ARG A 39 1.98 -2.02 9.99
C ARG A 39 1.53 -0.76 10.73
N SER A 40 2.45 -0.08 11.43
CA SER A 40 2.15 1.16 12.16
C SER A 40 1.63 2.24 11.23
N LEU A 41 2.23 2.42 10.04
CA LEU A 41 1.76 3.39 9.06
C LEU A 41 0.32 3.09 8.60
N VAL A 42 0.01 1.83 8.27
CA VAL A 42 -1.34 1.42 7.87
C VAL A 42 -2.35 1.59 9.01
N GLU A 43 -1.97 1.23 10.25
CA GLU A 43 -2.80 1.44 11.45
C GLU A 43 -3.07 2.93 11.73
N GLU A 44 -2.08 3.80 11.50
CA GLU A 44 -2.22 5.26 11.59
C GLU A 44 -3.16 5.81 10.51
N ILE A 45 -2.98 5.41 9.25
CA ILE A 45 -3.87 5.75 8.12
C ILE A 45 -5.31 5.31 8.42
N SER A 46 -5.48 4.07 8.87
CA SER A 46 -6.79 3.50 9.16
C SER A 46 -7.51 4.26 10.25
N ARG A 47 -6.84 4.50 11.38
CA ARG A 47 -7.40 5.31 12.47
C ARG A 47 -7.75 6.72 11.99
N TYR A 48 -6.87 7.39 11.25
CA TYR A 48 -7.10 8.74 10.76
C TYR A 48 -8.32 8.83 9.83
N GLY A 49 -8.44 7.90 8.89
CA GLY A 49 -9.55 7.81 7.95
C GLY A 49 -10.86 7.43 8.64
N LYS A 50 -10.86 6.40 9.48
CA LYS A 50 -12.05 5.91 10.19
C LYS A 50 -12.57 6.90 11.25
N GLU A 51 -11.72 7.72 11.84
CA GLU A 51 -12.14 8.83 12.72
C GLU A 51 -12.97 9.90 11.97
N ARG A 52 -12.68 10.15 10.69
CA ARG A 52 -13.37 11.14 9.85
C ARG A 52 -14.54 10.54 9.09
N HIS A 53 -14.44 9.28 8.71
CA HIS A 53 -15.45 8.53 7.98
C HIS A 53 -15.55 7.12 8.58
N PRO A 54 -16.49 6.84 9.51
CA PRO A 54 -16.55 5.55 10.23
C PRO A 54 -16.62 4.28 9.38
N GLY A 55 -17.07 4.37 8.13
CA GLY A 55 -17.07 3.26 7.17
C GLY A 55 -15.89 3.25 6.18
N PHE A 56 -14.81 3.98 6.45
CA PHE A 56 -13.69 4.15 5.51
C PHE A 56 -12.90 2.84 5.37
N ALA A 57 -12.92 2.25 4.19
CA ALA A 57 -12.25 0.98 3.92
C ALA A 57 -10.74 1.16 3.75
N VAL A 58 -9.94 0.25 4.31
CA VAL A 58 -8.48 0.23 4.17
C VAL A 58 -8.04 -1.12 3.62
N ILE A 59 -7.40 -1.10 2.44
CA ILE A 59 -7.08 -2.30 1.67
C ILE A 59 -5.60 -2.26 1.25
N PRO A 60 -4.66 -2.81 2.04
CA PRO A 60 -3.28 -3.00 1.61
C PRO A 60 -3.18 -3.95 0.41
N GLN A 61 -2.47 -3.53 -0.63
CA GLN A 61 -2.11 -4.35 -1.78
C GLN A 61 -0.76 -5.04 -1.53
N ASN A 62 -0.70 -6.34 -1.85
CA ASN A 62 0.49 -7.18 -1.69
C ASN A 62 0.95 -7.21 -0.21
N GLY A 63 2.23 -7.46 0.05
CA GLY A 63 2.79 -7.43 1.42
C GLY A 63 2.05 -8.32 2.43
N GLN A 64 1.41 -9.41 1.98
CA GLN A 64 0.58 -10.28 2.81
C GLN A 64 1.31 -10.86 4.05
N GLU A 65 2.64 -10.84 4.04
CA GLU A 65 3.48 -11.20 5.18
C GLU A 65 3.23 -10.31 6.41
N LEU A 66 2.71 -9.08 6.23
CA LEU A 66 2.39 -8.19 7.34
C LEU A 66 1.26 -8.71 8.23
N LEU A 67 0.44 -9.67 7.75
CA LEU A 67 -0.62 -10.29 8.54
C LEU A 67 -0.09 -11.02 9.78
N THR A 68 1.19 -11.44 9.77
CA THR A 68 1.82 -12.19 10.86
C THR A 68 3.07 -11.49 11.41
N SER A 69 3.41 -11.78 12.65
CA SER A 69 4.52 -11.14 13.37
C SER A 69 5.88 -11.54 12.82
N ASP A 70 6.00 -12.75 12.28
CA ASP A 70 7.25 -13.31 11.75
C ASP A 70 7.33 -13.32 10.21
N GLY A 71 6.29 -12.81 9.53
CA GLY A 71 6.22 -12.76 8.08
C GLY A 71 5.95 -14.11 7.41
N THR A 72 5.60 -15.15 8.16
CA THR A 72 5.27 -16.48 7.64
C THR A 72 3.76 -16.75 7.68
N ALA A 73 3.23 -17.56 6.76
CA ALA A 73 1.80 -17.88 6.71
C ALA A 73 1.29 -18.66 7.94
N ALA A 74 2.21 -19.34 8.63
CA ALA A 74 1.92 -20.08 9.87
C ALA A 74 2.21 -19.26 11.14
N GLY A 75 2.70 -18.04 10.99
CA GLY A 75 3.09 -17.15 12.08
C GLY A 75 1.91 -16.69 12.93
N GLN A 76 2.23 -16.10 14.08
CA GLN A 76 1.21 -15.47 14.93
C GLN A 76 0.65 -14.23 14.22
N PHE A 77 -0.67 -14.16 14.10
CA PHE A 77 -1.33 -12.99 13.50
C PHE A 77 -1.18 -11.75 14.36
N VAL A 78 -1.00 -10.60 13.70
CA VAL A 78 -0.94 -9.29 14.37
C VAL A 78 -2.35 -8.70 14.45
N SER A 79 -3.03 -8.89 15.57
CA SER A 79 -4.44 -8.48 15.74
C SER A 79 -4.67 -6.99 15.47
N SER A 80 -3.79 -6.10 15.93
CA SER A 80 -3.94 -4.64 15.69
C SER A 80 -3.97 -4.31 14.21
N TYR A 81 -3.15 -4.99 13.40
CA TYR A 81 -3.09 -4.79 11.97
C TYR A 81 -4.33 -5.36 11.27
N LEU A 82 -4.78 -6.55 11.69
CA LEU A 82 -6.01 -7.14 11.16
C LEU A 82 -7.24 -6.29 11.47
N ASP A 83 -7.32 -5.72 12.66
CA ASP A 83 -8.43 -4.84 13.07
C ASP A 83 -8.39 -3.49 12.33
N ALA A 84 -7.22 -3.07 11.86
CA ALA A 84 -7.05 -1.82 11.12
C ALA A 84 -7.50 -1.93 9.65
N ILE A 85 -7.45 -3.11 9.03
CA ILE A 85 -7.74 -3.29 7.61
C ILE A 85 -9.10 -3.96 7.38
N ASP A 86 -9.71 -3.69 6.23
CA ASP A 86 -11.03 -4.24 5.87
C ASP A 86 -10.89 -5.33 4.80
N GLY A 87 -9.77 -5.33 4.07
CA GLY A 87 -9.45 -6.32 3.08
C GLY A 87 -7.96 -6.37 2.74
N VAL A 88 -7.60 -7.26 1.84
CA VAL A 88 -6.26 -7.36 1.25
C VAL A 88 -6.37 -7.43 -0.26
N GLY A 89 -5.55 -6.66 -0.96
CA GLY A 89 -5.37 -6.72 -2.40
C GLY A 89 -4.21 -7.63 -2.77
N ARG A 90 -4.33 -8.39 -3.86
CA ARG A 90 -3.22 -9.16 -4.41
C ARG A 90 -3.17 -9.11 -5.92
N GLU A 91 -2.09 -8.53 -6.40
CA GLU A 91 -1.58 -8.68 -7.76
C GLU A 91 -0.42 -9.64 -7.71
N ASP A 92 -0.39 -10.80 -8.33
CA ASP A 92 -1.18 -11.28 -9.47
C ASP A 92 -1.25 -12.82 -9.36
N LEU A 93 -2.31 -13.26 -8.70
CA LEU A 93 -2.39 -14.55 -8.01
C LEU A 93 -2.25 -15.76 -8.93
N TYR A 94 -3.02 -15.82 -10.01
CA TYR A 94 -3.03 -16.95 -10.94
C TYR A 94 -2.46 -16.60 -12.31
N TYR A 95 -2.50 -15.33 -12.72
CA TYR A 95 -1.93 -14.88 -13.99
C TYR A 95 -1.32 -13.48 -13.89
N GLY A 96 -0.10 -13.32 -14.42
CA GLY A 96 0.53 -12.01 -14.55
C GLY A 96 1.92 -11.91 -13.93
N TYR A 97 2.25 -12.74 -12.94
CA TYR A 97 3.40 -12.48 -12.04
C TYR A 97 4.75 -12.30 -12.71
N ARG A 98 5.08 -13.17 -13.66
CA ARG A 98 6.34 -13.06 -14.42
C ARG A 98 6.18 -12.31 -15.73
N ALA A 99 4.96 -12.30 -16.26
CA ALA A 99 4.58 -11.70 -17.52
C ALA A 99 3.07 -11.79 -17.71
N ASP A 100 2.50 -10.78 -18.34
CA ASP A 100 1.08 -10.74 -18.64
C ASP A 100 0.60 -11.96 -19.44
N ASN A 101 -0.63 -12.37 -19.15
CA ASN A 101 -1.30 -13.51 -19.76
C ASN A 101 -0.53 -14.84 -19.58
N ARG A 102 0.43 -14.93 -18.64
CA ARG A 102 1.10 -16.18 -18.27
C ARG A 102 0.62 -16.61 -16.90
N LYS A 103 0.49 -17.94 -16.71
CA LYS A 103 0.18 -18.50 -15.40
C LYS A 103 1.27 -18.09 -14.41
N THR A 104 0.85 -17.63 -13.25
CA THR A 104 1.71 -17.47 -12.09
C THR A 104 2.25 -18.85 -11.70
N PRO A 105 3.55 -19.01 -11.41
CA PRO A 105 4.10 -20.31 -11.02
C PRO A 105 3.39 -20.89 -9.80
N GLU A 106 3.30 -22.21 -9.75
CA GLU A 106 2.57 -22.92 -8.69
C GLU A 106 3.13 -22.59 -7.30
N TYR A 107 4.45 -22.56 -7.15
CA TYR A 107 5.11 -22.16 -5.90
C TYR A 107 4.69 -20.76 -5.43
N ASP A 108 4.66 -19.78 -6.34
CA ASP A 108 4.27 -18.41 -6.01
C ASP A 108 2.77 -18.34 -5.65
N THR A 109 1.93 -19.09 -6.37
CA THR A 109 0.49 -19.17 -6.12
C THR A 109 0.18 -19.81 -4.76
N GLU A 110 0.81 -20.93 -4.45
CA GLU A 110 0.64 -21.64 -3.17
C GLU A 110 1.08 -20.80 -1.98
N TYR A 111 2.22 -20.10 -2.14
CA TYR A 111 2.72 -19.15 -1.14
C TYR A 111 1.69 -18.06 -0.84
N MET A 112 1.17 -17.39 -1.87
CA MET A 112 0.17 -16.32 -1.70
C MET A 112 -1.15 -16.86 -1.13
N LEU A 113 -1.64 -18.00 -1.62
CA LEU A 113 -2.90 -18.59 -1.17
C LEU A 113 -2.91 -18.89 0.33
N GLY A 114 -1.78 -19.30 0.90
CA GLY A 114 -1.66 -19.53 2.35
C GLY A 114 -2.08 -18.32 3.18
N TYR A 115 -1.62 -17.13 2.81
CA TYR A 115 -1.97 -15.89 3.50
C TYR A 115 -3.39 -15.43 3.17
N LEU A 116 -3.77 -15.44 1.89
CA LEU A 116 -5.05 -14.90 1.44
C LEU A 116 -6.24 -15.69 1.99
N THR A 117 -6.12 -17.02 2.03
CA THR A 117 -7.16 -17.86 2.65
C THR A 117 -7.24 -17.61 4.16
N ALA A 118 -6.11 -17.41 4.83
CA ALA A 118 -6.09 -17.09 6.25
C ALA A 118 -6.68 -15.70 6.58
N ALA A 119 -6.50 -14.72 5.69
CA ALA A 119 -7.14 -13.40 5.78
C ALA A 119 -8.66 -13.51 5.61
N ARG A 120 -9.12 -14.20 4.56
CA ARG A 120 -10.54 -14.48 4.31
C ARG A 120 -11.21 -15.17 5.50
N ASP A 121 -10.57 -16.20 6.05
CA ASP A 121 -11.12 -16.98 7.18
C ASP A 121 -11.23 -16.15 8.47
N ARG A 122 -10.59 -14.97 8.52
CA ARG A 122 -10.70 -13.98 9.60
C ARG A 122 -11.66 -12.84 9.28
N GLY A 123 -12.38 -12.93 8.15
CA GLY A 123 -13.42 -11.97 7.77
C GLY A 123 -12.94 -10.80 6.91
N LEU A 124 -11.68 -10.79 6.48
CA LEU A 124 -11.19 -9.77 5.54
C LEU A 124 -11.65 -10.10 4.11
N SER A 125 -12.06 -9.09 3.36
CA SER A 125 -12.29 -9.26 1.92
C SER A 125 -10.96 -9.43 1.18
N VAL A 126 -10.86 -10.41 0.29
CA VAL A 126 -9.69 -10.60 -0.57
C VAL A 126 -10.01 -10.15 -1.98
N LEU A 127 -9.22 -9.22 -2.51
CA LEU A 127 -9.35 -8.68 -3.87
C LEU A 127 -8.16 -9.19 -4.69
N ALA A 128 -8.43 -10.11 -5.62
CA ALA A 128 -7.42 -10.63 -6.52
C ALA A 128 -7.50 -9.94 -7.88
N VAL A 129 -6.35 -9.49 -8.38
CA VAL A 129 -6.21 -8.89 -9.69
C VAL A 129 -5.27 -9.77 -10.51
N ASP A 130 -5.74 -10.27 -11.64
CA ASP A 130 -4.95 -11.13 -12.54
C ASP A 130 -4.81 -10.46 -13.91
N TYR A 131 -3.60 -10.45 -14.44
CA TYR A 131 -3.30 -9.87 -15.75
C TYR A 131 -3.38 -10.94 -16.84
N CYS A 132 -4.57 -11.09 -17.44
CA CYS A 132 -4.83 -12.08 -18.49
C CYS A 132 -5.85 -11.59 -19.53
N ARG A 133 -5.59 -11.87 -20.80
CA ARG A 133 -6.37 -11.35 -21.95
C ARG A 133 -6.98 -12.43 -22.85
N SER A 134 -6.56 -13.69 -22.70
CA SER A 134 -7.22 -14.79 -23.38
C SER A 134 -8.50 -15.14 -22.64
N ARG A 135 -9.66 -15.20 -23.32
CA ARG A 135 -10.97 -15.50 -22.69
C ARG A 135 -10.92 -16.71 -21.76
N SER A 136 -10.33 -17.82 -22.22
CA SER A 136 -10.17 -19.03 -21.39
C SER A 136 -9.32 -18.84 -20.14
N LYS A 137 -8.36 -17.91 -20.14
CA LYS A 137 -7.54 -17.58 -18.96
C LYS A 137 -8.28 -16.64 -18.02
N MET A 138 -9.05 -15.69 -18.56
CA MET A 138 -9.92 -14.83 -17.76
C MET A 138 -10.99 -15.66 -17.08
N ASP A 139 -11.61 -16.61 -17.78
CA ASP A 139 -12.57 -17.55 -17.21
C ASP A 139 -11.94 -18.41 -16.10
N ASP A 140 -10.76 -18.97 -16.34
CA ASP A 140 -10.01 -19.78 -15.34
C ASP A 140 -9.59 -18.96 -14.11
N SER A 141 -9.12 -17.72 -14.30
CA SER A 141 -8.82 -16.79 -13.19
C SER A 141 -10.08 -16.49 -12.37
N ILE A 142 -11.19 -16.16 -13.05
CA ILE A 142 -12.47 -15.87 -12.42
C ILE A 142 -12.95 -17.07 -11.60
N GLU A 143 -12.96 -18.27 -12.20
CA GLU A 143 -13.42 -19.49 -11.54
C GLU A 143 -12.59 -19.83 -10.30
N LYS A 144 -11.26 -19.75 -10.39
CA LYS A 144 -10.35 -20.09 -9.28
C LYS A 144 -10.45 -19.10 -8.13
N ASN A 145 -10.47 -17.80 -8.41
CA ASN A 145 -10.61 -16.79 -7.36
C ASN A 145 -11.97 -16.91 -6.66
N ARG A 146 -13.05 -17.07 -7.43
CA ARG A 146 -14.40 -17.29 -6.87
C ARG A 146 -14.51 -18.56 -6.04
N THR A 147 -13.85 -19.64 -6.44
CA THR A 147 -13.79 -20.89 -5.67
C THR A 147 -13.12 -20.68 -4.31
N ASN A 148 -12.16 -19.75 -4.23
CA ASN A 148 -11.56 -19.33 -2.96
C ASN A 148 -12.38 -18.27 -2.22
N GLY A 149 -13.55 -17.86 -2.71
CA GLY A 149 -14.35 -16.80 -2.09
C GLY A 149 -13.70 -15.41 -2.18
N PHE A 150 -12.82 -15.20 -3.16
CA PHE A 150 -12.18 -13.90 -3.41
C PHE A 150 -12.99 -13.09 -4.42
N LEU A 151 -12.96 -11.77 -4.26
CA LEU A 151 -13.33 -10.85 -5.33
C LEU A 151 -12.26 -10.89 -6.41
N VAL A 152 -12.65 -10.79 -7.67
CA VAL A 152 -11.71 -10.94 -8.80
C VAL A 152 -11.90 -9.87 -9.84
N PHE A 153 -10.77 -9.32 -10.31
CA PHE A 153 -10.69 -8.51 -11.51
C PHE A 153 -9.64 -9.11 -12.46
N ALA A 154 -10.11 -9.70 -13.57
CA ALA A 154 -9.24 -10.18 -14.63
C ALA A 154 -8.98 -9.04 -15.61
N ALA A 155 -7.83 -8.35 -15.45
CA ALA A 155 -7.42 -7.24 -16.28
C ALA A 155 -6.81 -7.75 -17.60
N ASP A 156 -7.28 -7.26 -18.74
CA ASP A 156 -6.75 -7.64 -20.06
C ASP A 156 -5.42 -6.95 -20.41
N ARG A 157 -4.99 -5.99 -19.59
CA ARG A 157 -3.75 -5.23 -19.75
C ARG A 157 -3.26 -4.64 -18.43
N ARG A 158 -1.94 -4.51 -18.31
CA ARG A 158 -1.27 -4.03 -17.08
C ARG A 158 -1.36 -2.52 -16.86
N GLU A 159 -1.66 -1.76 -17.91
CA GLU A 159 -1.78 -0.30 -17.78
C GLU A 159 -3.02 0.13 -16.99
N LEU A 160 -4.01 -0.76 -16.78
CA LEU A 160 -5.23 -0.48 -16.01
C LEU A 160 -5.92 0.83 -16.44
N ASP A 161 -6.09 1.00 -17.75
CA ASP A 161 -6.49 2.27 -18.37
C ASP A 161 -7.83 2.23 -19.10
N ARG A 162 -8.52 1.09 -19.06
CA ARG A 162 -9.91 0.95 -19.53
C ARG A 162 -10.61 -0.27 -18.93
N ILE A 163 -11.93 -0.26 -18.98
CA ILE A 163 -12.73 -1.45 -18.63
C ILE A 163 -12.47 -2.57 -19.67
N PRO A 164 -12.10 -3.79 -19.24
CA PRO A 164 -11.93 -4.91 -20.16
C PRO A 164 -13.21 -5.21 -20.95
N THR A 165 -13.07 -5.56 -22.23
CA THR A 165 -14.22 -5.93 -23.08
C THR A 165 -14.76 -7.34 -22.81
N TYR A 166 -14.04 -8.14 -22.01
CA TYR A 166 -14.41 -9.47 -21.58
C TYR A 166 -14.10 -9.65 -20.07
N PRO A 167 -14.96 -10.32 -19.29
CA PRO A 167 -16.34 -10.67 -19.63
C PRO A 167 -17.14 -9.41 -19.98
N SER A 168 -18.16 -9.55 -20.84
CA SER A 168 -18.94 -8.39 -21.33
C SER A 168 -19.75 -7.70 -20.24
N ARG A 169 -19.88 -8.34 -19.07
CA ARG A 169 -20.48 -7.83 -17.85
C ARG A 169 -19.64 -8.32 -16.67
N PRO A 170 -19.59 -7.58 -15.55
CA PRO A 170 -18.95 -8.06 -14.33
C PRO A 170 -19.51 -9.42 -13.89
N VAL A 171 -18.72 -10.16 -13.11
CA VAL A 171 -19.23 -11.35 -12.43
C VAL A 171 -20.15 -10.95 -11.28
N ASP A 172 -21.15 -11.76 -10.97
CA ASP A 172 -22.02 -11.58 -9.79
C ASP A 172 -22.70 -10.19 -9.70
N VAL A 173 -23.10 -9.64 -10.85
CA VAL A 173 -23.88 -8.39 -10.94
C VAL A 173 -25.11 -8.46 -10.06
N ASN A 174 -25.32 -7.41 -9.27
CA ASN A 174 -26.46 -7.26 -8.38
C ASN A 174 -26.83 -5.78 -8.20
N ASN A 175 -28.00 -5.53 -7.61
CA ASN A 175 -28.51 -4.19 -7.31
C ASN A 175 -28.54 -3.89 -5.79
N ARG A 176 -27.75 -4.62 -4.98
CA ARG A 176 -27.69 -4.40 -3.53
C ARG A 176 -27.04 -3.06 -3.21
N GLU A 177 -27.40 -2.49 -2.07
CA GLU A 177 -26.65 -1.36 -1.49
C GLU A 177 -25.31 -1.88 -0.95
N ILE A 178 -24.21 -1.38 -1.47
CA ILE A 178 -22.85 -1.72 -1.00
C ILE A 178 -22.43 -0.61 -0.03
N ASN A 179 -22.47 -0.90 1.27
CA ASN A 179 -22.18 0.07 2.33
C ASN A 179 -20.81 -0.18 2.98
N GLU A 180 -20.37 -1.44 3.01
CA GLU A 180 -19.07 -1.87 3.53
C GLU A 180 -18.37 -2.77 2.51
N LEU A 181 -17.04 -2.93 2.63
CA LEU A 181 -16.24 -3.70 1.68
C LEU A 181 -16.73 -5.15 1.51
N LYS A 182 -17.22 -5.78 2.58
CA LYS A 182 -17.75 -7.15 2.57
C LYS A 182 -19.07 -7.31 1.80
N ASP A 183 -19.78 -6.22 1.50
CA ASP A 183 -21.04 -6.27 0.75
C ASP A 183 -20.82 -6.49 -0.76
N ALA A 184 -19.65 -6.09 -1.25
CA ALA A 184 -19.28 -6.13 -2.66
C ALA A 184 -19.16 -7.58 -3.17
N ALA A 185 -19.65 -7.84 -4.38
CA ALA A 185 -19.50 -9.12 -5.08
C ALA A 185 -18.52 -9.06 -6.27
N ASN A 186 -18.15 -7.86 -6.70
CA ASN A 186 -17.21 -7.62 -7.79
C ASN A 186 -16.59 -6.22 -7.66
N PHE A 187 -15.48 -5.99 -8.36
CA PHE A 187 -14.84 -4.68 -8.40
C PHE A 187 -14.17 -4.45 -9.74
N LEU A 188 -13.93 -3.17 -10.04
CA LEU A 188 -13.15 -2.70 -11.18
C LEU A 188 -11.93 -1.95 -10.65
N TYR A 189 -10.78 -2.15 -11.29
CA TYR A 189 -9.53 -1.49 -10.92
C TYR A 189 -8.93 -0.76 -12.13
N ILE A 190 -8.99 0.57 -12.13
CA ILE A 190 -8.54 1.46 -13.22
C ILE A 190 -7.88 2.71 -12.62
N ILE A 191 -6.56 2.79 -12.66
CA ILE A 191 -5.79 3.87 -12.00
C ILE A 191 -5.06 4.80 -12.97
N ASN A 192 -5.21 4.58 -14.27
CA ASN A 192 -4.51 5.34 -15.29
C ASN A 192 -5.46 5.61 -16.46
N PRO A 193 -6.35 6.62 -16.44
CA PRO A 193 -7.39 6.78 -17.45
C PRO A 193 -6.90 7.24 -18.86
N SER A 194 -5.66 6.93 -19.25
CA SER A 194 -5.02 7.40 -20.49
C SER A 194 -5.58 6.87 -21.80
N ASP A 195 -6.34 5.76 -21.80
CA ASP A 195 -7.06 5.30 -22.99
C ASP A 195 -8.41 6.04 -23.18
N TYR A 196 -8.80 6.93 -22.25
CA TYR A 196 -10.00 7.75 -22.38
C TYR A 196 -9.70 9.10 -23.03
N SER A 197 -10.61 9.56 -23.89
CA SER A 197 -10.45 10.83 -24.61
C SER A 197 -10.60 12.08 -23.75
N SER A 198 -11.17 11.94 -22.55
CA SER A 198 -11.35 13.02 -21.58
C SER A 198 -11.76 12.45 -20.22
N ARG A 199 -11.59 13.26 -19.17
CA ARG A 199 -12.10 12.98 -17.82
C ARG A 199 -13.59 12.63 -17.82
N GLU A 200 -14.42 13.38 -18.55
CA GLU A 200 -15.87 13.11 -18.60
C GLU A 200 -16.17 11.77 -19.30
N ALA A 201 -15.41 11.41 -20.34
CA ALA A 201 -15.55 10.10 -20.98
C ALA A 201 -15.23 8.96 -20.02
N PHE A 202 -14.19 9.10 -19.20
CA PHE A 202 -13.84 8.16 -18.14
C PHE A 202 -14.96 8.03 -17.10
N ILE A 203 -15.37 9.14 -16.47
CA ILE A 203 -16.42 9.14 -15.44
C ILE A 203 -17.72 8.55 -15.99
N SER A 204 -18.14 8.98 -17.18
CA SER A 204 -19.35 8.48 -17.84
C SER A 204 -19.29 6.97 -18.14
N ASP A 205 -18.12 6.40 -18.44
CA ASP A 205 -18.00 4.96 -18.69
C ASP A 205 -18.10 4.14 -17.41
N LEU A 206 -17.48 4.64 -16.34
CA LEU A 206 -17.61 4.07 -15.02
C LEU A 206 -19.08 4.11 -14.54
N GLU A 207 -19.76 5.24 -14.63
CA GLU A 207 -21.19 5.38 -14.25
C GLU A 207 -22.10 4.34 -14.93
N ARG A 208 -21.79 3.95 -16.18
CA ARG A 208 -22.57 2.95 -16.94
C ARG A 208 -22.21 1.50 -16.63
N SER A 209 -21.06 1.26 -16.00
CA SER A 209 -20.64 -0.09 -15.63
C SER A 209 -21.45 -0.61 -14.43
N GLU A 210 -21.57 -1.92 -14.26
CA GLU A 210 -22.44 -2.53 -13.22
C GLU A 210 -21.71 -2.93 -11.94
N TYR A 211 -20.46 -2.51 -11.76
CA TYR A 211 -19.61 -2.94 -10.66
C TYR A 211 -20.11 -2.47 -9.27
N ASP A 212 -19.85 -3.26 -8.22
CA ASP A 212 -20.16 -2.96 -6.82
C ASP A 212 -19.14 -2.04 -6.15
N MET A 213 -17.94 -1.98 -6.71
CA MET A 213 -16.84 -1.18 -6.20
C MET A 213 -15.89 -0.75 -7.31
N PHE A 214 -15.36 0.45 -7.17
CA PHE A 214 -14.28 0.98 -7.97
C PHE A 214 -13.02 1.17 -7.13
N ILE A 215 -11.88 0.80 -7.69
CA ILE A 215 -10.57 1.27 -7.27
C ILE A 215 -10.05 2.16 -8.41
N ILE A 216 -9.93 3.46 -8.15
CA ILE A 216 -9.47 4.46 -9.11
C ILE A 216 -8.46 5.40 -8.47
N ASP A 217 -7.69 6.12 -9.29
CA ASP A 217 -6.82 7.18 -8.78
C ASP A 217 -7.64 8.44 -8.42
N LEU A 218 -7.15 9.21 -7.44
CA LEU A 218 -7.72 10.51 -7.11
C LEU A 218 -7.49 11.51 -8.25
N PHE A 219 -6.39 11.39 -8.98
CA PHE A 219 -5.96 12.31 -10.02
C PHE A 219 -6.30 11.74 -11.41
N ASP A 220 -6.62 12.62 -12.34
CA ASP A 220 -6.65 12.24 -13.75
C ASP A 220 -5.24 12.29 -14.37
N ASP A 221 -5.17 11.98 -15.66
CA ASP A 221 -3.93 11.97 -16.45
C ASP A 221 -3.15 13.29 -16.45
N ASP A 222 -3.83 14.42 -16.22
CA ASP A 222 -3.19 15.74 -16.13
C ASP A 222 -2.73 16.07 -14.68
N GLY A 223 -2.85 15.12 -13.75
CA GLY A 223 -2.51 15.31 -12.34
C GLY A 223 -3.51 16.19 -11.59
N ILE A 224 -4.72 16.38 -12.10
CA ILE A 224 -5.74 17.22 -11.49
C ILE A 224 -6.70 16.33 -10.69
N PRO A 225 -6.93 16.60 -9.39
CA PRO A 225 -7.77 15.73 -8.57
C PRO A 225 -9.24 15.77 -9.00
N LEU A 226 -9.89 14.61 -9.04
CA LEU A 226 -11.33 14.44 -9.22
C LEU A 226 -12.11 15.16 -8.13
N THR A 227 -13.21 15.79 -8.49
CA THR A 227 -14.04 16.60 -7.58
C THR A 227 -14.97 15.72 -6.74
N ALA A 228 -15.43 16.23 -5.59
CA ALA A 228 -16.42 15.53 -4.77
C ALA A 228 -17.73 15.23 -5.54
N VAL A 229 -18.11 16.08 -6.50
CA VAL A 229 -19.28 15.85 -7.35
C VAL A 229 -19.06 14.67 -8.30
N GLU A 230 -17.86 14.54 -8.87
CA GLU A 230 -17.49 13.41 -9.71
C GLU A 230 -17.42 12.10 -8.90
N ILE A 231 -16.90 12.13 -7.68
CA ILE A 231 -16.89 10.95 -6.81
C ILE A 231 -18.31 10.54 -6.41
N GLU A 232 -19.18 11.48 -6.05
CA GLU A 232 -20.58 11.18 -5.70
C GLU A 232 -21.38 10.62 -6.88
N ARG A 233 -21.10 11.08 -8.11
CA ARG A 233 -21.65 10.51 -9.35
C ARG A 233 -21.34 9.01 -9.47
N LEU A 234 -20.12 8.61 -9.15
CA LEU A 234 -19.65 7.23 -9.24
C LEU A 234 -20.23 6.29 -8.17
N LYS A 235 -20.86 6.81 -7.11
CA LYS A 235 -21.39 5.99 -5.99
C LYS A 235 -22.76 5.34 -6.26
N ARG A 236 -23.29 5.45 -7.48
CA ARG A 236 -24.59 4.88 -7.86
C ARG A 236 -24.41 3.89 -8.99
N LYS A 237 -25.06 2.73 -8.88
CA LYS A 237 -25.11 1.75 -9.96
C LYS A 237 -26.21 2.07 -10.97
N PRO A 238 -26.01 1.84 -12.28
CA PRO A 238 -27.03 2.08 -13.29
C PRO A 238 -28.24 1.15 -13.11
N GLN A 239 -28.03 -0.04 -12.55
CA GLN A 239 -29.09 -0.98 -12.17
C GLN A 239 -29.72 -0.71 -10.79
N GLY A 240 -29.31 0.36 -10.10
CA GLY A 240 -29.73 0.70 -8.74
C GLY A 240 -28.84 0.12 -7.65
N GLY A 241 -28.92 0.69 -6.46
CA GLY A 241 -28.02 0.44 -5.34
C GLY A 241 -26.81 1.38 -5.33
N ARG A 242 -26.28 1.66 -4.14
CA ARG A 242 -24.99 2.30 -3.93
C ARG A 242 -23.84 1.35 -4.27
N ARG A 243 -22.73 1.90 -4.75
CA ARG A 243 -21.42 1.23 -4.89
C ARG A 243 -20.36 1.99 -4.10
N LEU A 244 -19.24 1.33 -3.80
CA LEU A 244 -18.09 1.98 -3.15
C LEU A 244 -17.13 2.56 -4.19
N VAL A 245 -16.50 3.68 -3.85
CA VAL A 245 -15.40 4.28 -4.64
C VAL A 245 -14.17 4.41 -3.75
N ILE A 246 -13.13 3.65 -4.05
CA ILE A 246 -11.89 3.52 -3.29
C ILE A 246 -10.75 4.19 -4.07
N SER A 247 -9.93 4.99 -3.38
CA SER A 247 -8.79 5.66 -3.99
C SER A 247 -7.55 4.77 -3.95
N TYR A 248 -6.86 4.60 -5.08
CA TYR A 248 -5.46 4.19 -5.08
C TYR A 248 -4.61 5.20 -4.33
N MET A 249 -3.63 4.72 -3.56
CA MET A 249 -2.71 5.57 -2.80
C MET A 249 -1.40 4.82 -2.52
N SER A 250 -0.30 5.22 -3.15
CA SER A 250 1.04 4.69 -2.84
C SER A 250 1.54 5.24 -1.51
N ILE A 251 1.99 4.36 -0.60
CA ILE A 251 2.50 4.78 0.72
C ILE A 251 3.94 4.37 1.01
N GLY A 252 4.54 3.55 0.15
CA GLY A 252 5.94 3.15 0.25
C GLY A 252 6.82 3.65 -0.90
N GLU A 253 6.27 4.43 -1.84
CA GLU A 253 7.01 5.17 -2.87
C GLU A 253 6.52 6.61 -3.01
N ALA A 254 7.44 7.52 -3.34
CA ALA A 254 7.14 8.84 -3.87
C ALA A 254 7.15 8.78 -5.40
N GLU A 255 6.21 9.47 -6.05
CA GLU A 255 6.04 9.47 -7.49
C GLU A 255 6.32 10.89 -8.02
N ASP A 256 7.25 11.03 -8.96
CA ASP A 256 7.73 12.34 -9.44
C ASP A 256 6.72 13.15 -10.26
N TYR A 257 5.65 12.49 -10.69
CA TYR A 257 4.50 13.08 -11.36
C TYR A 257 3.36 13.49 -10.41
N ARG A 258 3.51 13.32 -9.09
CA ARG A 258 2.49 13.74 -8.11
C ARG A 258 2.66 15.19 -7.68
N TYR A 259 1.56 15.79 -7.26
CA TYR A 259 1.47 17.18 -6.82
C TYR A 259 2.43 17.56 -5.67
N TYR A 260 2.81 16.60 -4.83
CA TYR A 260 3.72 16.82 -3.70
C TYR A 260 5.20 16.78 -4.10
N TRP A 261 5.53 16.35 -5.31
CA TRP A 261 6.91 16.24 -5.75
C TRP A 261 7.54 17.62 -5.89
N ASP A 262 8.70 17.80 -5.26
CA ASP A 262 9.53 18.98 -5.43
C ASP A 262 10.73 18.62 -6.31
N SER A 263 10.80 19.21 -7.51
CA SER A 263 11.91 19.01 -8.46
C SER A 263 13.31 19.26 -7.88
N SER A 264 13.44 19.98 -6.76
CA SER A 264 14.73 20.10 -6.06
C SER A 264 15.26 18.78 -5.48
N TRP A 265 14.39 17.78 -5.26
CA TRP A 265 14.74 16.46 -4.76
C TRP A 265 15.66 15.68 -5.70
N GLU A 266 15.65 15.98 -7.00
CA GLU A 266 16.60 15.38 -7.97
C GLU A 266 18.06 15.70 -7.63
N ARG A 267 18.30 16.87 -7.03
CA ARG A 267 19.66 17.36 -6.70
C ARG A 267 19.96 17.27 -5.22
N ASN A 268 18.93 17.41 -4.40
CA ASN A 268 19.03 17.43 -2.94
C ASN A 268 17.87 16.61 -2.36
N PRO A 269 17.91 15.27 -2.49
CA PRO A 269 16.81 14.41 -2.05
C PRO A 269 16.65 14.52 -0.52
N PRO A 270 15.41 14.57 -0.01
CA PRO A 270 15.14 14.41 1.41
C PRO A 270 15.74 13.11 1.95
N SER A 271 16.16 13.08 3.21
CA SER A 271 16.82 11.90 3.79
C SER A 271 15.94 10.63 3.86
N TRP A 272 14.64 10.78 3.63
CA TRP A 272 13.67 9.68 3.57
C TRP A 272 13.43 9.18 2.15
N LEU A 273 13.90 9.88 1.11
CA LEU A 273 13.75 9.51 -0.29
C LEU A 273 14.93 8.63 -0.72
N GLU A 274 14.64 7.43 -1.20
CA GLU A 274 15.62 6.46 -1.68
C GLU A 274 15.72 6.49 -3.21
N ARG A 275 16.41 5.48 -3.76
CA ARG A 275 16.67 5.38 -5.20
C ARG A 275 15.37 5.15 -5.97
N GLU A 276 15.39 5.62 -7.22
CA GLU A 276 14.37 5.32 -8.21
C GLU A 276 14.23 3.81 -8.39
N ASN A 277 12.98 3.36 -8.50
CA ASN A 277 12.63 1.98 -8.77
C ASN A 277 13.03 1.62 -10.20
N PRO A 278 13.93 0.64 -10.40
CA PRO A 278 14.40 0.28 -11.74
C PRO A 278 13.31 -0.32 -12.64
N HIS A 279 12.18 -0.75 -12.06
CA HIS A 279 11.05 -1.32 -12.78
C HIS A 279 9.95 -0.29 -13.06
N TRP A 280 9.91 0.80 -12.29
CA TRP A 280 8.87 1.83 -12.35
C TRP A 280 9.51 3.21 -12.35
N LYS A 281 9.79 3.70 -13.56
CA LYS A 281 10.40 5.01 -13.76
C LYS A 281 9.56 6.10 -13.07
N GLY A 282 10.22 7.04 -12.40
CA GLY A 282 9.60 8.14 -11.65
C GLY A 282 9.08 7.75 -10.27
N ASN A 283 9.18 6.48 -9.87
CA ASN A 283 8.81 6.01 -8.54
C ASN A 283 10.07 5.83 -7.68
N TYR A 284 10.06 6.30 -6.45
CA TYR A 284 11.23 6.33 -5.56
C TYR A 284 10.86 5.74 -4.21
N LYS A 285 11.59 4.71 -3.74
CA LYS A 285 11.29 4.12 -2.43
C LYS A 285 11.39 5.19 -1.33
N VAL A 286 10.56 5.07 -0.31
CA VAL A 286 10.58 6.00 0.82
C VAL A 286 10.77 5.26 2.13
N ARG A 287 11.52 5.86 3.04
CA ARG A 287 11.60 5.44 4.43
C ARG A 287 10.29 5.80 5.11
N TYR A 288 9.28 4.97 4.91
CA TYR A 288 7.88 5.25 5.24
C TYR A 288 7.61 5.48 6.74
N TRP A 289 8.57 5.12 7.62
CA TRP A 289 8.55 5.44 9.04
C TRP A 289 8.93 6.89 9.37
N TYR A 290 9.48 7.66 8.42
CA TYR A 290 9.92 9.03 8.69
C TYR A 290 8.74 9.99 8.86
N PRO A 291 8.73 10.84 9.91
CA PRO A 291 7.64 11.78 10.16
C PRO A 291 7.32 12.73 9.00
N LEU A 292 8.34 13.16 8.23
CA LEU A 292 8.14 14.04 7.08
C LEU A 292 7.39 13.34 5.94
N TRP A 293 7.63 12.05 5.71
CA TRP A 293 6.85 11.27 4.76
C TRP A 293 5.42 11.10 5.25
N LYS A 294 5.23 10.70 6.52
CA LYS A 294 3.90 10.57 7.14
C LYS A 294 3.07 11.86 7.04
N ALA A 295 3.70 13.03 7.20
CA ALA A 295 3.03 14.33 7.06
C ALA A 295 2.58 14.66 5.62
N MET A 296 3.19 14.04 4.59
CA MET A 296 2.68 14.12 3.22
C MET A 296 1.53 13.14 2.97
N ILE A 297 1.49 12.03 3.70
CA ILE A 297 0.46 11.01 3.60
C ILE A 297 -0.83 11.44 4.31
N PHE A 298 -0.77 11.97 5.54
CA PHE A 298 -1.97 12.40 6.28
C PHE A 298 -1.67 13.47 7.35
N GLY A 299 -2.74 14.11 7.85
CA GLY A 299 -2.71 14.97 9.03
C GLY A 299 -2.81 16.46 8.75
N ASN A 300 -3.01 16.88 7.50
CA ASN A 300 -3.18 18.28 7.12
C ASN A 300 -3.89 18.42 5.76
N GLU A 301 -4.43 19.60 5.47
CA GLU A 301 -5.25 19.89 4.27
C GLU A 301 -4.56 19.64 2.91
N ASN A 302 -3.23 19.52 2.88
CA ASN A 302 -2.47 19.24 1.65
C ASN A 302 -1.95 17.79 1.59
N ALA A 303 -2.20 16.99 2.63
CA ALA A 303 -1.75 15.60 2.67
C ALA A 303 -2.66 14.71 1.80
N TYR A 304 -2.09 13.63 1.27
CA TYR A 304 -2.74 12.82 0.25
C TYR A 304 -4.06 12.21 0.76
N LEU A 305 -4.05 11.58 1.94
CA LEU A 305 -5.26 11.01 2.55
C LEU A 305 -6.32 12.07 2.86
N ASP A 306 -5.92 13.27 3.26
CA ASP A 306 -6.85 14.38 3.52
C ASP A 306 -7.54 14.83 2.22
N LEU A 307 -6.80 14.93 1.11
CA LEU A 307 -7.40 15.19 -0.21
C LEU A 307 -8.40 14.10 -0.61
N ILE A 308 -8.08 12.82 -0.35
CA ILE A 308 -8.97 11.68 -0.63
C ILE A 308 -10.26 11.78 0.19
N LEU A 309 -10.15 12.05 1.48
CA LEU A 309 -11.28 12.21 2.39
C LEU A 309 -12.16 13.40 2.00
N ASP A 310 -11.56 14.53 1.63
CA ASP A 310 -12.27 15.75 1.21
C ASP A 310 -13.09 15.57 -0.08
N ARG A 311 -12.68 14.64 -0.97
CA ARG A 311 -13.47 14.27 -2.16
C ARG A 311 -14.52 13.21 -1.89
N GLY A 312 -14.58 12.70 -0.67
CA GLY A 312 -15.58 11.74 -0.25
C GLY A 312 -15.34 10.36 -0.84
N PHE A 313 -14.10 9.92 -1.04
CA PHE A 313 -13.86 8.50 -1.29
C PHE A 313 -14.29 7.65 -0.09
N ASP A 314 -14.75 6.42 -0.35
CA ASP A 314 -15.23 5.51 0.68
C ASP A 314 -14.09 4.68 1.31
N GLY A 315 -12.86 4.82 0.82
CA GLY A 315 -11.69 4.12 1.34
C GLY A 315 -10.43 4.33 0.50
N VAL A 316 -9.37 3.63 0.91
CA VAL A 316 -8.06 3.61 0.25
C VAL A 316 -7.61 2.20 -0.07
N TYR A 317 -7.03 2.05 -1.25
CA TYR A 317 -6.31 0.88 -1.71
C TYR A 317 -4.82 1.24 -1.68
N LEU A 318 -4.13 0.73 -0.67
CA LEU A 318 -2.79 1.16 -0.30
C LEU A 318 -1.75 0.35 -1.06
N ASP A 319 -0.97 1.00 -1.90
CA ASP A 319 0.05 0.34 -2.69
C ASP A 319 1.45 0.51 -2.08
N ILE A 320 2.35 -0.36 -2.53
CA ILE A 320 3.76 -0.39 -2.13
C ILE A 320 3.92 -0.74 -0.63
N ILE A 321 2.98 -1.55 -0.12
CA ILE A 321 3.05 -2.17 1.21
C ILE A 321 4.31 -3.01 1.34
N ASP A 322 4.70 -3.68 0.25
CA ASP A 322 5.87 -4.55 0.17
C ASP A 322 7.22 -3.81 0.20
N ALA A 323 7.24 -2.47 0.34
CA ALA A 323 8.47 -1.69 0.51
C ALA A 323 9.34 -2.13 1.70
N PHE A 324 8.79 -2.83 2.70
CA PHE A 324 9.63 -3.42 3.75
C PHE A 324 10.67 -4.40 3.18
N TRP A 325 10.38 -5.13 2.08
CA TRP A 325 11.34 -6.04 1.46
C TRP A 325 12.58 -5.31 0.95
N TYR A 326 12.42 -4.08 0.45
CA TYR A 326 13.51 -3.25 -0.04
C TYR A 326 14.49 -2.87 1.08
N PHE A 327 14.00 -2.67 2.31
CA PHE A 327 14.86 -2.28 3.43
C PHE A 327 15.44 -3.48 4.19
N GLU A 328 14.87 -4.66 4.00
CA GLU A 328 15.36 -5.92 4.57
C GLU A 328 16.48 -6.58 3.74
N ASN A 329 16.69 -6.18 2.48
CA ASN A 329 17.59 -6.85 1.52
C ASN A 329 18.50 -5.88 0.75
#